data_AF-A0A7J9QDY7-F1
#
_entry.id   AF-A0A7J9QDY7-F1
#
_cell.length_a   1.000
_cell.length_b   1.000
_cell.length_c   1.000
_cell.angle_alpha   90.00
_cell.angle_beta   90.00
_cell.angle_gamma   90.00
#
_symmetry.space_group_name_H-M   'P 1'
#
loop_
_entity.id
_entity.type
_entity.pdbx_description
1 polymer ?
#
loop_
_entity_poly.entity_id
_entity_poly.type
_entity_poly.pdbx_seq_one_letter_code
_entity_poly.pdbx_strand_id
1 'polypeptide(L)'
;MNKLSDAIGKLCEVLLPIPEEFYIGNTNSSICVCTLSSIKLLKELKNSQIIENVAIAGRLFTENKGIDSIIKYVNQNKKIKTIIVCGKEVWGH
;
A
#
# COMPACT_ATOMS: atom_id res chain seq x y z
N MET A 1 -23.67 18.59 7.62
CA MET A 1 -22.22 18.79 7.73
C MET A 1 -21.91 20.27 7.53
N ASN A 2 -21.01 20.83 8.35
CA ASN A 2 -20.76 22.27 8.39
C ASN A 2 -19.73 22.64 7.31
N LYS A 3 -19.98 23.68 6.50
CA LYS A 3 -19.08 24.07 5.38
C LYS A 3 -17.64 24.36 5.82
N LEU A 4 -17.48 24.79 7.08
CA LEU A 4 -16.19 25.03 7.72
C LEU A 4 -15.39 23.73 7.89
N SER A 5 -16.06 22.63 8.27
CA SER A 5 -15.44 21.32 8.44
C SER A 5 -14.90 20.77 7.13
N ASP A 6 -15.64 20.94 6.03
CA ASP A 6 -15.22 20.50 4.69
C ASP A 6 -14.00 21.30 4.19
N ALA A 7 -13.99 22.61 4.45
CA ALA A 7 -12.86 23.48 4.08
C ALA A 7 -11.59 23.10 4.85
N ILE A 8 -11.70 22.84 6.16
CA ILE A 8 -10.59 22.37 6.99
C ILE A 8 -10.10 21.00 6.53
N GLY A 9 -11.02 20.08 6.20
CA GLY A 9 -10.68 18.76 5.67
C GLY A 9 -9.85 18.82 4.39
N LYS A 10 -10.30 19.62 3.41
CA LYS A 10 -9.55 19.83 2.15
C LYS A 10 -8.20 20.50 2.37
N LEU A 11 -8.13 21.47 3.28
CA LEU A 11 -6.86 22.10 3.64
C LEU A 11 -5.90 21.08 4.24
N CYS A 12 -6.36 20.20 5.14
CA CYS A 12 -5.55 19.14 5.73
C CYS A 12 -5.07 18.14 4.69
N GLU A 13 -5.89 17.75 3.71
CA GLU A 13 -5.50 16.84 2.62
C GLU A 13 -4.34 17.40 1.78
N VAL A 14 -4.37 18.72 1.50
CA VAL A 14 -3.32 19.40 0.74
C VAL A 14 -2.07 19.65 1.59
N LEU A 15 -2.23 20.01 2.87
CA LEU A 15 -1.11 20.34 3.77
C LEU A 15 -0.42 19.10 4.35
N LEU A 16 -1.16 18.01 4.54
CA LEU A 16 -0.75 16.73 5.12
C LEU A 16 -1.22 15.57 4.20
N PRO A 17 -0.73 15.51 2.95
CA PRO A 17 -1.11 14.41 2.05
C PRO A 17 -0.73 13.08 2.71
N ILE A 18 -1.69 12.16 2.81
CA ILE A 18 -1.42 10.78 3.23
C ILE A 18 -0.63 10.15 2.08
N PRO A 19 0.70 9.96 2.19
CA PRO A 19 1.52 9.68 1.04
C PRO A 19 1.50 8.20 0.65
N GLU A 20 1.53 7.98 -0.67
CA GLU A 20 1.80 6.73 -1.42
C GLU A 20 1.47 5.41 -0.70
N GLU A 21 0.33 4.80 -1.04
CA GLU A 21 -0.10 3.50 -0.50
C GLU A 21 0.48 2.28 -1.24
N PHE A 22 1.44 2.49 -2.14
CA PHE A 22 2.26 1.44 -2.73
C PHE A 22 3.40 2.00 -3.58
N TYR A 23 4.37 1.15 -3.88
CA TYR A 23 5.47 1.36 -4.80
C TYR A 23 5.48 0.26 -5.85
N ILE A 24 5.57 0.65 -7.12
CA ILE A 24 5.75 -0.27 -8.24
C ILE A 24 7.25 -0.54 -8.37
N GLY A 25 7.61 -1.83 -8.46
CA GLY A 25 8.98 -2.26 -8.74
C GLY A 25 9.09 -2.82 -10.16
N ASN A 26 9.62 -4.04 -10.29
CA ASN A 26 9.73 -4.74 -11.56
C ASN A 26 8.41 -5.43 -11.92
N THR A 27 7.67 -4.88 -12.88
CA THR A 27 6.36 -5.40 -13.35
C THR A 27 6.41 -6.79 -13.98
N ASN A 28 7.60 -7.36 -14.23
CA ASN A 28 7.77 -8.75 -14.65
C ASN A 28 7.99 -9.73 -13.49
N SER A 29 8.18 -9.23 -12.26
CA SER A 29 8.27 -10.08 -11.07
C SER A 29 6.94 -10.81 -10.79
N SER A 30 7.06 -11.97 -10.15
CA SER A 30 5.94 -12.77 -9.67
C SER A 30 5.57 -12.50 -8.21
N ILE A 31 6.24 -11.55 -7.55
CA ILE A 31 6.12 -11.28 -6.11
C ILE A 31 5.39 -9.96 -5.87
N CYS A 32 4.41 -9.98 -4.98
CA CYS A 32 3.80 -8.80 -4.37
C CYS A 32 4.14 -8.79 -2.87
N VAL A 33 4.38 -7.60 -2.29
CA VAL A 33 4.64 -7.45 -0.85
C VAL A 33 3.57 -6.56 -0.22
N CYS A 34 2.95 -7.02 0.86
CA CYS A 34 2.05 -6.28 1.71
C CYS A 34 2.72 -6.04 3.07
N THR A 35 2.99 -4.78 3.42
CA THR A 35 3.68 -4.42 4.68
C THR A 35 2.74 -4.14 5.86
N LEU A 36 1.48 -4.57 5.76
CA LEU A 36 0.42 -4.31 6.76
C LEU A 36 0.39 -2.84 7.17
N SER A 37 0.48 -2.47 8.45
CA SER A 37 0.50 -1.06 8.89
C SER A 37 1.86 -0.37 8.75
N SER A 38 2.91 -1.10 8.38
CA SER A 38 4.31 -0.68 8.53
C SER A 38 4.82 0.18 7.36
N ILE A 39 4.62 1.50 7.49
CA ILE A 39 5.10 2.49 6.53
C ILE A 39 6.63 2.59 6.45
N LYS A 40 7.33 2.42 7.59
CA LYS A 40 8.79 2.45 7.62
C LYS A 40 9.38 1.30 6.78
N LEU A 41 8.85 0.09 6.95
CA LEU A 41 9.24 -1.08 6.17
C LEU A 41 8.96 -0.88 4.67
N LEU A 42 7.81 -0.29 4.31
CA LEU A 42 7.50 0.01 2.91
C LEU A 42 8.52 0.97 2.28
N LYS A 43 8.91 2.02 3.00
CA LYS A 43 9.92 2.99 2.54
C LYS A 43 11.31 2.38 2.44
N GLU A 44 11.69 1.52 3.38
CA GLU A 44 12.96 0.78 3.33
C GLU A 44 13.00 -0.18 2.14
N LEU A 45 11.91 -0.90 1.87
CA LEU A 45 11.79 -1.77 0.69
C LEU A 45 11.95 -0.97 -0.60
N LYS A 46 11.22 0.15 -0.76
CA LYS A 46 11.31 1.05 -1.91
C LYS A 46 12.76 1.47 -2.19
N ASN A 47 13.51 1.80 -1.15
CA ASN A 47 14.88 2.31 -1.28
C ASN A 47 15.94 1.21 -1.35
N SER A 48 15.53 -0.07 -1.36
CA SER A 48 16.43 -1.22 -1.42
C SER A 48 16.40 -1.89 -2.79
N GLN A 49 17.44 -2.65 -3.13
CA GLN A 49 17.49 -3.48 -4.34
C GLN A 49 16.42 -4.59 -4.35
N ILE A 50 15.78 -4.89 -3.20
CA ILE A 50 14.69 -5.87 -3.14
C ILE A 50 13.52 -5.43 -4.03
N ILE A 51 13.28 -4.12 -4.19
CA ILE A 51 12.17 -3.62 -5.00
C ILE A 51 12.28 -4.04 -6.49
N GLU A 52 13.49 -4.29 -6.98
CA GLU A 52 13.73 -4.77 -8.36
C GLU A 52 13.27 -6.23 -8.57
N ASN A 53 13.05 -6.96 -7.47
CA ASN A 53 12.56 -8.33 -7.46
C ASN A 53 11.08 -8.41 -7.09
N VAL A 54 10.41 -7.27 -6.88
CA VAL A 54 9.01 -7.19 -6.45
C VAL A 54 8.21 -6.43 -7.50
N ALA A 55 7.03 -6.94 -7.88
CA ALA A 55 6.16 -6.25 -8.83
C ALA A 55 5.53 -5.01 -8.21
N ILE A 56 5.03 -5.16 -6.99
CA ILE A 56 4.42 -4.08 -6.22
C ILE A 56 4.62 -4.34 -4.73
N ALA A 57 4.98 -3.30 -3.98
CA ALA A 57 5.02 -3.31 -2.53
C ALA A 57 3.99 -2.29 -2.00
N GLY A 58 3.07 -2.69 -1.14
CA GLY A 58 1.98 -1.82 -0.65
C GLY A 58 1.76 -1.96 0.84
N ARG A 59 1.18 -0.91 1.43
CA ARG A 59 0.73 -0.92 2.82
C ARG A 59 -0.76 -1.28 2.85
N LEU A 60 -1.21 -2.03 3.84
CA LEU A 60 -2.64 -2.36 4.02
C LEU A 60 -3.14 -1.77 5.33
N PHE A 61 -3.99 -0.74 5.20
CA PHE A 61 -4.54 -0.03 6.35
C PHE A 61 -5.98 -0.44 6.69
N THR A 62 -6.70 -1.01 5.72
CA THR A 62 -8.07 -1.49 5.90
C THR A 62 -8.15 -2.95 5.49
N GLU A 63 -8.76 -3.75 6.36
CA GLU A 63 -9.01 -5.18 6.20
C GLU A 63 -9.99 -5.48 5.05
N ASN A 64 -10.86 -4.54 4.71
CA ASN A 64 -11.84 -4.72 3.64
C ASN A 64 -11.28 -4.24 2.28
N LYS A 65 -11.36 -2.93 2.02
CA LYS A 65 -10.98 -2.34 0.73
C LYS A 65 -9.52 -2.60 0.36
N GLY A 66 -8.62 -2.68 1.36
CA GLY A 66 -7.22 -3.00 1.16
C GLY A 66 -7.03 -4.41 0.61
N ILE A 67 -7.69 -5.41 1.21
CA ILE A 67 -7.62 -6.80 0.73
C ILE A 67 -8.23 -6.91 -0.66
N ASP A 68 -9.41 -6.33 -0.89
CA ASP A 68 -10.06 -6.32 -2.21
C ASP A 68 -9.14 -5.75 -3.30
N SER A 69 -8.40 -4.68 -2.98
CA SER A 69 -7.47 -4.04 -3.91
C SER A 69 -6.30 -4.97 -4.26
N ILE A 70 -5.73 -5.67 -3.27
CA ILE A 70 -4.67 -6.65 -3.49
C ILE A 70 -5.17 -7.79 -4.37
N ILE A 71 -6.30 -8.39 -4.02
CA ILE A 71 -6.87 -9.54 -4.75
C ILE A 71 -7.21 -9.14 -6.19
N LYS A 72 -7.82 -7.97 -6.40
CA LYS A 72 -8.11 -7.43 -7.73
C LYS A 72 -6.84 -7.26 -8.55
N TYR A 73 -5.80 -6.65 -7.96
CA TYR A 73 -4.53 -6.41 -8.65
C TYR A 73 -3.83 -7.71 -9.05
N VAL A 74 -3.73 -8.68 -8.14
CA VAL A 74 -3.11 -10.00 -8.41
C VAL A 74 -3.90 -10.77 -9.47
N ASN A 75 -5.24 -10.69 -9.44
CA ASN A 75 -6.07 -11.34 -10.45
C ASN A 75 -5.93 -10.72 -11.84
N GLN A 76 -5.68 -9.41 -11.94
CA GLN A 76 -5.42 -8.73 -13.21
C GLN A 76 -4.01 -9.00 -13.73
N ASN A 77 -3.04 -9.18 -12.82
CA ASN A 77 -1.64 -9.42 -13.13
C ASN A 77 -1.27 -10.89 -12.91
N LYS A 78 -1.64 -11.75 -13.86
CA LYS A 78 -1.47 -13.22 -13.77
C LYS A 78 -0.02 -13.70 -13.58
N LYS A 79 0.98 -12.83 -13.79
CA LYS A 79 2.39 -13.09 -13.51
C LYS A 79 2.67 -13.20 -12.01
N ILE A 80 1.90 -12.51 -11.17
CA ILE A 80 2.05 -12.56 -9.72
C ILE A 80 1.57 -13.94 -9.23
N LYS A 81 2.45 -14.65 -8.54
CA LYS A 81 2.23 -15.99 -7.99
C LYS A 81 2.34 -16.01 -6.47
N THR A 82 3.01 -15.02 -5.89
CA THR A 82 3.33 -14.99 -4.47
C THR A 82 2.95 -13.64 -3.88
N ILE A 83 2.22 -13.66 -2.77
CA ILE A 83 1.97 -12.49 -1.93
C ILE A 83 2.73 -12.72 -0.62
N ILE A 84 3.66 -11.84 -0.30
CA ILE A 84 4.35 -11.81 0.99
C ILE A 84 3.60 -10.83 1.88
N VAL A 85 3.08 -11.31 3.01
CA VAL A 85 2.45 -10.47 4.04
C VAL A 85 3.42 -10.35 5.20
N CYS A 86 3.82 -9.12 5.53
CA CYS A 86 4.82 -8.84 6.56
C CYS A 86 4.57 -7.48 7.24
N GLY A 87 5.36 -7.18 8.27
CA GLY A 87 5.20 -5.96 9.06
C GLY A 87 4.26 -6.12 10.25
N LYS A 88 3.83 -5.00 10.81
CA LYS A 88 2.97 -4.93 12.00
C LYS A 88 1.50 -5.01 11.63
N GLU A 89 0.76 -5.88 12.32
CA GLU A 89 -0.70 -5.91 12.30
C GLU A 89 -1.31 -4.54 12.60
N VAL A 90 -2.51 -4.29 12.08
CA VAL A 90 -3.33 -3.13 12.47
C VAL A 90 -4.15 -3.55 13.70
N TRP A 91 -4.14 -2.77 14.78
CA TRP A 91 -4.97 -3.05 15.96
C TRP A 91 -6.37 -2.46 15.79
N GLY A 92 -7.41 -3.25 16.06
CA GLY A 92 -8.81 -2.80 16.11
C GLY A 92 -9.56 -2.80 14.77
N HIS A 93 -8.99 -3.46 13.76
CA HIS A 93 -9.54 -3.67 12.43
C HIS A 93 -9.81 -5.16 12.19
#